data_AF-A0A6L8UZ85-F1
#
_entry.id   AF-A0A6L8UZ85-F1
#
_cell.length_a   1.000
_cell.length_b   1.000
_cell.length_c   1.000
_cell.angle_alpha   90.00
_cell.angle_beta   90.00
_cell.angle_gamma   90.00
#
_symmetry.space_group_name_H-M   'P 1'
#
loop_
_entity.id
_entity.type
_entity.pdbx_description
1 polymer ?
#
loop_
_entity_poly.entity_id
_entity_poly.type
_entity_poly.pdbx_seq_one_letter_code
_entity_poly.pdbx_strand_id
1 'polypeptide(L)' 'MTILVAVYALTIGVGYAMRKFGRYNGKETTVFLSITTIGAVLWLSIILRHPLDLNDAIGFIIERVLR' A
#
# COMPACT_ATOMS: atom_id res chain seq x y z
N MET A 1 -5.59 -15.43 8.05
CA MET A 1 -6.38 -14.33 7.45
C MET A 1 -6.59 -13.19 8.45
N THR A 2 -7.24 -13.45 9.59
CA THR A 2 -7.54 -12.46 10.66
C THR A 2 -6.33 -11.70 11.19
N ILE A 3 -5.21 -12.39 11.47
CA ILE A 3 -3.97 -11.74 11.95
C ILE A 3 -3.43 -10.71 10.95
N LEU A 4 -3.62 -10.96 9.66
CA LEU A 4 -3.02 -10.16 8.59
C LEU A 4 -3.85 -8.91 8.30
N VAL A 5 -5.18 -9.06 8.37
CA VAL A 5 -6.10 -7.92 8.38
C VAL A 5 -5.85 -7.04 9.60
N ALA A 6 -5.60 -7.65 10.78
CA ALA A 6 -5.25 -6.91 11.99
C ALA A 6 -3.91 -6.17 11.86
N VAL A 7 -2.88 -6.80 11.28
CA VAL A 7 -1.59 -6.15 11.02
C VAL A 7 -1.76 -4.99 10.03
N TYR A 8 -2.52 -5.15 8.95
CA TYR A 8 -2.79 -4.06 8.01
C TYR A 8 -3.53 -2.89 8.68
N ALA A 9 -4.58 -3.18 9.44
CA ALA A 9 -5.33 -2.16 10.19
C ALA A 9 -4.44 -1.42 11.21
N LEU A 10 -3.53 -2.14 11.89
CA LEU A 10 -2.53 -1.56 12.78
C LEU A 10 -1.57 -0.62 12.03
N THR A 11 -1.06 -1.03 10.87
CA THR A 11 -0.13 -0.20 10.07
C THR A 11 -0.79 1.09 9.60
N ILE A 12 -2.07 1.04 9.18
CA ILE A 12 -2.85 2.24 8.83
C ILE A 12 -3.07 3.12 10.07
N GLY A 13 -3.41 2.51 11.21
CA GLY A 13 -3.58 3.22 12.49
C GLY A 13 -2.30 3.93 12.94
N VAL A 14 -1.14 3.29 12.77
CA VAL A 14 0.18 3.88 13.06
C VAL A 14 0.46 5.06 12.11
N GLY A 15 0.16 4.93 10.81
CA GLY A 15 0.31 6.05 9.87
C GLY A 15 -0.54 7.27 10.24
N TYR A 16 -1.78 7.04 10.69
CA TYR A 16 -2.64 8.11 11.21
C TYR A 16 -2.13 8.70 12.53
N ALA A 17 -1.63 7.86 13.44
CA ALA A 17 -1.03 8.33 14.68
C ALA A 17 0.23 9.16 14.42
N MET A 18 1.08 8.75 13.48
CA MET A 18 2.27 9.52 13.06
C MET A 18 1.90 10.88 12.48
N ARG A 19 0.77 11.00 11.77
CA ARG A 19 0.26 12.30 11.33
C ARG A 19 -0.27 13.16 12.48
N LYS A 20 -0.95 12.55 13.44
CA LYS A 20 -1.60 13.26 14.56
C LYS A 20 -0.59 13.70 15.64
N PHE A 21 0.41 12.87 15.91
CA PHE A 21 1.38 13.07 16.99
C PHE A 21 2.80 13.42 16.50
N GLY A 22 3.12 13.11 15.25
CA GLY A 22 4.38 13.51 14.62
C GLY A 22 4.24 14.80 13.83
N ARG A 23 5.35 15.51 13.63
CA ARG A 23 5.45 16.68 12.72
C ARG A 23 5.46 16.26 11.23
N TYR A 24 4.88 15.11 10.91
CA TYR A 24 4.83 14.63 9.53
C TYR A 24 3.91 15.52 8.71
N ASN A 25 4.45 16.00 7.59
CA ASN A 25 3.70 16.85 6.69
C ASN A 25 2.65 16.01 5.95
N GLY A 26 1.53 16.61 5.53
CA GLY A 26 0.43 15.87 4.91
C GLY A 26 0.85 15.05 3.68
N LYS A 27 1.87 15.51 2.95
CA LYS A 27 2.48 14.78 1.83
C LYS A 27 3.18 13.49 2.26
N GLU A 28 3.93 13.52 3.37
CA GLU A 28 4.69 12.36 3.85
C GLU A 28 3.76 11.26 4.33
N THR A 29 2.66 11.62 5.01
CA THR A 29 1.62 10.66 5.38
C THR A 29 0.97 10.03 4.15
N THR A 30 0.67 10.82 3.11
CA THR A 30 0.09 10.31 1.86
C THR A 30 1.04 9.32 1.17
N VAL A 31 2.34 9.60 1.14
CA VAL A 31 3.34 8.69 0.58
C VAL A 31 3.40 7.39 1.39
N PHE A 32 3.45 7.48 2.72
CA PHE A 32 3.47 6.32 3.60
C PHE A 32 2.23 5.42 3.40
N LEU A 33 1.04 6.01 3.39
CA LEU A 33 -0.22 5.28 3.19
C LEU A 33 -0.28 4.64 1.81
N SER A 34 0.19 5.34 0.77
CA SER A 34 0.22 4.82 -0.60
C SER A 34 1.12 3.59 -0.71
N ILE A 35 2.37 3.67 -0.22
CA ILE A 35 3.32 2.55 -0.27
C ILE A 35 2.81 1.37 0.56
N THR A 36 2.28 1.63 1.76
CA THR A 36 1.71 0.59 2.63
C THR A 36 0.53 -0.12 1.96
N THR A 37 -0.33 0.63 1.27
CA THR A 37 -1.48 0.06 0.57
C THR A 37 -1.05 -0.78 -0.63
N ILE A 38 -0.08 -0.32 -1.43
CA ILE A 38 0.49 -1.10 -2.54
C ILE A 38 1.07 -2.41 -2.00
N GLY A 39 1.89 -2.34 -0.94
CA GLY A 39 2.46 -3.53 -0.29
C GLY A 39 1.38 -4.51 0.18
N ALA A 40 0.30 -4.01 0.77
CA ALA A 40 -0.81 -4.86 1.23
C ALA A 40 -1.56 -5.53 0.07
N VAL A 41 -1.80 -4.83 -1.04
CA VAL A 41 -2.46 -5.39 -2.24
C VAL A 41 -1.61 -6.50 -2.86
N LEU A 42 -0.31 -6.26 -2.99
CA LEU A 42 0.64 -7.28 -3.50
C LEU A 42 0.66 -8.50 -2.59
N TRP A 43 0.71 -8.27 -1.29
CA TRP A 43 0.73 -9.35 -0.32
C TRP A 43 -0.58 -10.15 -0.32
N LEU A 44 -1.73 -9.47 -0.43
CA LEU A 44 -3.05 -10.11 -0.58
C LEU A 44 -3.13 -10.97 -1.85
N SER A 45 -2.56 -10.50 -2.96
CA SER A 45 -2.54 -11.21 -4.24
C SER A 45 -1.84 -12.58 -4.15
N ILE A 46 -0.72 -12.64 -3.40
CA ILE A 46 0.01 -13.88 -3.14
C ILE A 46 -0.87 -14.87 -2.37
N ILE A 47 -1.58 -14.41 -1.33
CA ILE A 47 -2.41 -15.30 -0.51
C ILE A 47 -3.62 -15.82 -1.28
N LEU A 48 -4.23 -14.97 -2.11
CA LEU A 48 -5.34 -15.35 -2.98
C LEU A 48 -4.91 -16.29 -4.13
N ARG A 49 -3.63 -16.68 -4.18
CA ARG A 49 -3.02 -17.52 -5.22
C ARG A 49 -3.15 -16.92 -6.63
N HIS A 50 -3.39 -15.61 -6.70
CA HIS A 50 -3.35 -14.80 -7.90
C HIS A 50 -2.26 -13.75 -7.72
N PRO A 51 -0.97 -14.16 -7.76
CA PRO A 51 0.12 -13.22 -7.57
C PRO A 51 0.02 -12.14 -8.64
N LEU A 52 -0.17 -10.89 -8.21
CA LEU A 52 -0.10 -9.75 -9.10
C LEU A 52 1.34 -9.62 -9.58
N ASP A 53 1.55 -9.74 -10.88
CA ASP A 53 2.83 -9.44 -11.48
C ASP A 53 3.02 -7.92 -11.50
N LEU A 54 3.87 -7.43 -10.60
CA LEU A 54 4.26 -6.02 -10.54
C LEU A 54 4.80 -5.52 -11.87
N ASN A 55 5.54 -6.36 -12.59
CA ASN A 55 6.20 -5.95 -13.82
C ASN A 55 5.17 -5.70 -14.92
N ASP A 56 4.15 -6.57 -14.99
CA ASP A 56 3.01 -6.42 -15.89
C ASP A 56 2.14 -5.21 -15.52
N ALA A 57 1.86 -5.02 -14.22
CA ALA A 57 1.11 -3.87 -13.74
C ALA A 57 1.81 -2.52 -14.01
N ILE A 58 3.14 -2.46 -13.83
CA ILE A 58 3.95 -1.28 -14.16
C ILE A 58 3.96 -1.06 -15.67
N GLY A 59 4.14 -2.12 -16.47
CA GLY A 59 4.06 -2.05 -17.93
C GLY A 59 2.73 -1.47 -18.41
N PHE A 60 1.61 -1.95 -17.86
CA PHE A 60 0.28 -1.45 -18.15
C PHE A 60 0.11 0.04 -17.81
N ILE A 61 0.61 0.49 -16.65
CA ILE A 61 0.54 1.91 -16.25
C ILE A 61 1.37 2.78 -17.20
N ILE A 62 2.60 2.35 -17.53
CA ILE A 62 3.47 3.08 -18.45
C ILE A 62 2.79 3.22 -19.81
N GLU A 63 2.24 2.14 -20.36
CA GLU A 63 1.54 2.16 -21.65
C GLU A 63 0.33 3.11 -21.63
N ARG A 64 -0.37 3.21 -20.49
CA ARG A 64 -1.53 4.09 -20.32
C ARG A 64 -1.16 5.57 -20.11
N VAL A 65 0.05 5.85 -19.63
CA VAL A 65 0.57 7.22 -19.41
C VAL A 65 1.28 7.76 -20.65
N LEU A 66 1.94 6.88 -21.42
CA LEU A 66 2.68 7.27 -22.63
C LEU A 66 1.80 7.41 -23.89
N ARG A 67 0.55 6.99 -23.83
CA ARG A 67 -0.44 7.09 -24.92
C ARG A 67 -1.39 8.25 -24.67
#